data_AF-A0A968G805-F1
#
_entry.id   AF-A0A968G805-F1
#
_cell.length_a   1.000
_cell.length_b   1.000
_cell.length_c   1.000
_cell.angle_alpha   90.00
_cell.angle_beta   90.00
_cell.angle_gamma   90.00
#
_symmetry.space_group_name_H-M   'P 1'
#
loop_
_entity.id
_entity.type
_entity.pdbx_description
1 polymer ?
#
loop_
_entity_poly.entity_id
_entity_poly.type
_entity_poly.pdbx_seq_one_letter_code
_entity_poly.pdbx_strand_id
1 'polypeptide(L)' 'AGHDGDGGVSRRVLGTLLTWMQERSGRVFVVATANDIQRLPPELLRKGRFDEIFFVDLPDAG' A
#
# COMPACT_ATOMS: atom_id res chain seq x y z
N ALA A 1 5.07 7.14 -29.61
CA ALA A 1 5.15 5.67 -29.54
C ALA A 1 5.86 5.29 -28.24
N GLY A 2 5.22 4.44 -27.42
CA GLY A 2 5.86 3.64 -26.37
C GLY A 2 5.85 4.18 -24.93
N HIS A 3 4.78 3.94 -24.16
CA HIS A 3 4.86 3.81 -22.68
C HIS A 3 3.79 2.86 -22.09
N ASP A 4 3.45 1.78 -22.78
CA ASP A 4 2.43 0.80 -22.33
C ASP A 4 3.01 -0.39 -21.52
N GLY A 5 4.33 -0.41 -21.27
CA GLY A 5 5.02 -1.56 -20.65
C GLY A 5 4.88 -1.65 -19.13
N ASP A 6 4.92 -0.52 -18.41
CA ASP A 6 5.03 -0.51 -16.94
C ASP A 6 3.68 -0.53 -16.22
N GLY A 7 2.67 0.12 -16.81
CA GLY A 7 1.33 0.24 -16.22
C GLY A 7 0.61 -1.11 -16.08
N GLY A 8 0.84 -2.03 -17.02
CA GLY A 8 0.24 -3.37 -16.99
C GLY A 8 0.84 -4.28 -15.93
N VAL A 9 2.18 -4.27 -15.77
CA VAL A 9 2.87 -5.11 -14.79
C VAL A 9 2.59 -4.62 -13.38
N SER A 10 2.77 -3.31 -13.12
CA SER A 10 2.54 -2.70 -11.81
C SER A 10 1.09 -2.93 -11.32
N ARG A 11 0.11 -2.82 -12.22
CA ARG A 11 -1.30 -3.08 -11.89
C ARG A 11 -1.59 -4.54 -11.56
N ARG A 12 -0.92 -5.49 -12.24
CA ARG A 12 -1.03 -6.92 -11.92
C ARG A 12 -0.41 -7.23 -10.56
N VAL A 13 0.79 -6.71 -10.29
CA VAL A 13 1.48 -6.89 -9.00
C VAL A 13 0.63 -6.35 -7.84
N LEU A 14 0.08 -5.14 -8.00
CA LEU A 14 -0.83 -4.56 -7.02
C LEU A 14 -2.07 -5.45 -6.80
N GLY A 15 -2.68 -5.93 -7.88
CA GLY A 15 -3.82 -6.84 -7.81
C GLY A 15 -3.50 -8.11 -7.01
N THR A 16 -2.40 -8.78 -7.32
CA THR A 16 -1.94 -9.97 -6.59
C THR A 16 -1.70 -9.69 -5.11
N LEU A 17 -1.07 -8.55 -4.78
CA LEU A 17 -0.84 -8.14 -3.40
C LEU A 17 -2.15 -7.89 -2.64
N LEU A 18 -3.11 -7.20 -3.26
CA LEU A 18 -4.44 -6.95 -2.68
C LEU A 18 -5.20 -8.26 -2.39
N THR A 19 -5.18 -9.20 -3.34
CA THR A 19 -5.79 -10.53 -3.18
C THR A 19 -5.14 -11.29 -2.02
N TRP A 20 -3.80 -11.34 -1.98
CA TRP A 20 -3.08 -11.98 -0.88
C TRP A 20 -3.42 -11.36 0.48
N MET A 21 -3.49 -10.02 0.56
CA MET A 21 -3.87 -9.36 1.82
C MET A 21 -5.28 -9.74 2.28
N GLN A 22 -6.22 -10.03 1.37
CA GLN A 22 -7.56 -10.49 1.71
C GLN A 22 -7.63 -11.97 2.09
N GLU A 23 -6.87 -12.81 1.41
CA GLU A 23 -6.97 -14.28 1.53
C GLU A 23 -5.99 -14.89 2.53
N ARG A 24 -5.03 -14.11 3.06
CA ARG A 24 -4.00 -14.61 3.98
C ARG A 24 -4.62 -15.33 5.19
N SER A 25 -4.27 -16.60 5.37
CA SER A 25 -4.70 -17.44 6.49
C SER A 25 -3.73 -17.46 7.68
N GLY A 26 -2.47 -17.07 7.44
CA GLY A 26 -1.44 -16.95 8.46
C GLY A 26 -1.48 -15.61 9.21
N ARG A 27 -0.96 -15.59 10.44
CA ARG A 27 -0.78 -14.35 11.22
C ARG A 27 0.41 -13.57 10.70
N VAL A 28 0.17 -12.66 9.75
CA VAL A 28 1.18 -11.76 9.18
C VAL A 28 0.81 -10.32 9.49
N PHE A 29 1.76 -9.58 10.08
CA PHE A 29 1.68 -8.15 10.28
C PHE A 29 2.43 -7.44 9.15
N VAL A 30 1.74 -6.53 8.44
CA VAL A 30 2.30 -5.83 7.29
C VAL A 30 2.45 -4.35 7.63
N VAL A 31 3.64 -3.80 7.39
CA VAL A 31 3.96 -2.39 7.62
C VAL A 31 4.51 -1.80 6.32
N ALA A 32 4.12 -0.57 6.03
CA ALA A 32 4.65 0.20 4.91
C ALA A 32 4.78 1.67 5.32
N THR A 33 5.72 2.38 4.69
CA THR A 33 5.90 3.82 4.84
C THR A 33 5.54 4.51 3.54
N ALA A 34 4.88 5.66 3.62
CA ALA A 34 4.60 6.52 2.47
C ALA A 34 4.89 7.97 2.83
N ASN A 35 5.71 8.63 2.01
CA ASN A 35 5.95 10.07 2.14
C ASN A 35 4.74 10.90 1.68
N ASP A 36 3.91 10.33 0.79
CA ASP A 36 2.68 10.96 0.30
C ASP A 36 1.56 9.91 0.25
N ILE A 37 0.71 9.92 1.27
CA ILE A 37 -0.42 8.99 1.40
C ILE A 37 -1.51 9.27 0.36
N GLN A 38 -1.63 10.49 -0.16
CA GLN A 38 -2.68 10.87 -1.12
C GLN A 38 -2.46 10.23 -2.49
N ARG A 39 -1.23 9.80 -2.79
CA ARG A 39 -0.87 9.10 -4.03
C ARG A 39 -1.09 7.60 -3.97
N LEU A 40 -1.44 7.04 -2.82
CA LEU A 40 -1.73 5.62 -2.71
C LEU A 40 -3.08 5.28 -3.34
N PRO A 41 -3.16 4.15 -4.08
CA PRO A 41 -4.45 3.62 -4.52
C PRO A 41 -5.39 3.43 -3.33
N PRO A 42 -6.64 3.93 -3.37
CA PRO A 42 -7.57 3.87 -2.25
C PRO A 42 -7.92 2.44 -1.83
N GLU A 43 -7.70 1.47 -2.73
CA GLU A 43 -7.81 0.05 -2.42
C GLU A 43 -6.86 -0.37 -1.30
N LEU A 44 -5.64 0.17 -1.22
CA LEU A 44 -4.69 -0.19 -0.18
C LEU A 44 -5.17 0.18 1.23
N LEU A 45 -6.01 1.23 1.35
CA LEU A 45 -6.46 1.81 2.62
C LEU A 45 -7.81 1.23 3.11
N ARG A 46 -8.32 0.19 2.47
CA ARG A 46 -9.56 -0.47 2.92
C ARG A 46 -9.30 -1.33 4.16
N LYS A 47 -10.33 -1.46 5.01
CA LYS A 47 -10.32 -2.32 6.21
C LYS A 47 -9.77 -3.73 5.90
N GLY A 48 -8.84 -4.21 6.74
CA GLY A 48 -8.14 -5.49 6.58
C GLY A 48 -6.86 -5.45 5.72
N ARG A 49 -6.49 -4.27 5.19
CA ARG A 49 -5.26 -4.04 4.41
C ARG A 49 -4.31 -3.13 5.21
N PHE A 50 -4.12 -1.87 4.79
CA PHE A 50 -3.46 -0.84 5.58
C PHE A 50 -4.50 0.07 6.23
N ASP A 51 -5.17 -0.43 7.26
CA ASP A 51 -6.24 0.28 7.98
C ASP A 51 -5.77 1.02 9.24
N GLU A 52 -4.62 0.66 9.79
CA GLU A 52 -3.97 1.39 10.88
C GLU A 52 -2.92 2.36 10.32
N ILE A 53 -3.27 3.66 10.30
CA ILE A 53 -2.43 4.72 9.73
C ILE A 53 -1.87 5.58 10.87
N PHE A 54 -0.54 5.68 10.94
CA PHE A 54 0.18 6.51 11.89
C PHE A 54 0.92 7.62 11.14
N PHE A 55 0.69 8.87 11.52
CA PHE A 55 1.46 9.99 11.00
C PHE A 55 2.70 10.20 11.86
N VAL A 56 3.85 10.30 11.22
CA VAL A 56 5.13 10.62 11.86
C VAL A 56 5.51 12.03 11.44
N ASP A 57 5.45 12.95 12.39
CA ASP A 57 5.91 14.33 12.18
C ASP A 57 7.39 14.47 12.57
N LEU A 58 7.96 15.63 12.27
CA LEU A 58 9.28 16.01 12.74
C LEU A 58 9.33 15.99 14.28
N PRO A 59 10.48 15.67 14.89
CA PRO A 59 10.63 15.71 16.34
C PRO A 59 10.47 17.15 16.85
N ASP A 60 9.87 17.30 18.03
CA ASP A 60 9.85 18.58 18.73
C ASP A 60 11.28 19.01 19.07
N ALA A 61 11.53 20.33 19.04
CA ALA A 61 12.76 20.89 19.58
C ALA A 61 12.72 20.71 21.11
N GLY A 62 13.48 19.74 21.61
CA GLY A 62 13.54 19.38 23.03
C GLY A 62 14.04 20.49 23.95
#